data_AF-A0A7I0JQK4-F1
#
_entry.id   AF-A0A7I0JQK4-F1
#
_cell.length_a   1.000
_cell.length_b   1.000
_cell.length_c   1.000
_cell.angle_alpha   90.00
_cell.angle_beta   90.00
_cell.angle_gamma   90.00
#
_symmetry.space_group_name_H-M   'P 1'
#
loop_
_entity.id
_entity.type
_entity.pdbx_description
1 polymer ?
#
loop_
_entity_poly.entity_id
_entity_poly.type
_entity_poly.pdbx_seq_one_letter_code
_entity_poly.pdbx_strand_id
1 'polypeptide(L)'
;CVSYQTNAAAYTKKLDALEGEVKAAIQSIPEAKRVVITSHDAFGYFEHEYGLTFLAPQGISTDSEPSAADVAKLVEQVKHDKASAIFVENITNPRLIE
;
A
#
# COMPACT_ATOMS: atom_id res chain seq x y z
N CYS A 1 1.03 -31.52 -16.21
CA CYS A 1 1.76 -31.30 -17.48
C CYS A 1 3.11 -30.65 -17.19
N VAL A 2 4.19 -31.17 -17.77
CA VAL A 2 5.57 -30.69 -17.54
C VAL A 2 5.73 -29.21 -17.94
N SER A 3 5.06 -28.75 -19.00
CA SER A 3 5.10 -27.35 -19.45
C SER A 3 4.62 -26.36 -18.39
N TYR A 4 3.50 -26.64 -17.73
CA TYR A 4 3.00 -25.76 -16.66
C TYR A 4 3.94 -25.75 -15.45
N GLN A 5 4.57 -26.87 -15.13
CA GLN A 5 5.54 -26.95 -14.03
C GLN A 5 6.81 -26.13 -14.34
N THR A 6 7.33 -26.21 -15.56
CA THR A 6 8.47 -25.40 -16.00
C THR A 6 8.14 -23.91 -15.99
N ASN A 7 6.96 -23.52 -16.49
CA ASN A 7 6.54 -22.12 -16.49
C ASN A 7 6.34 -21.58 -15.07
N ALA A 8 5.72 -22.38 -14.19
CA ALA A 8 5.56 -22.01 -12.78
C ALA A 8 6.92 -21.80 -12.11
N ALA A 9 7.87 -22.74 -12.25
CA ALA A 9 9.21 -22.61 -11.68
C ALA A 9 9.96 -21.38 -12.22
N ALA A 10 9.83 -21.08 -13.51
CA ALA A 10 10.44 -19.89 -14.10
C ALA A 10 9.82 -18.59 -13.55
N TYR A 11 8.51 -18.59 -13.30
CA TYR A 11 7.82 -17.43 -12.74
C TYR A 11 8.12 -17.24 -11.24
N THR A 12 8.17 -18.32 -10.46
CA THR A 12 8.57 -18.28 -9.04
C THR A 12 9.94 -17.64 -8.88
N LYS A 13 10.92 -17.98 -9.72
CA LYS A 13 12.25 -17.33 -9.68
C LYS A 13 12.20 -15.82 -9.90
N LYS A 14 11.25 -15.32 -10.71
CA LYS A 14 11.06 -13.88 -10.91
C LYS A 14 10.46 -13.23 -9.67
N LEU A 15 9.53 -13.91 -9.00
CA LEU A 15 8.96 -13.44 -7.74
C LEU A 15 10.00 -13.41 -6.61
N ASP A 16 10.86 -14.42 -6.52
CA ASP A 16 11.95 -14.46 -5.52
C ASP A 16 12.94 -13.30 -5.72
N ALA A 17 13.26 -12.97 -6.97
CA ALA A 17 14.11 -11.82 -7.29
C ALA A 17 13.43 -10.50 -6.91
N LEU A 18 12.16 -10.32 -7.29
CA LEU A 18 11.37 -9.14 -6.96
C LEU A 18 11.25 -8.94 -5.43
N GLU A 19 11.05 -10.03 -4.70
CA GLU A 19 10.98 -10.00 -3.24
C GLU A 19 12.27 -9.41 -2.61
N GLY A 20 13.44 -9.81 -3.12
CA GLY A 20 14.71 -9.26 -2.69
C GLY A 20 14.84 -7.75 -2.99
N GLU A 21 14.41 -7.33 -4.17
CA GLU A 21 14.42 -5.92 -4.59
C GLU A 21 13.50 -5.07 -3.69
N VAL A 22 12.28 -5.54 -3.40
CA VAL A 22 11.31 -4.85 -2.55
C VAL A 22 11.82 -4.72 -1.12
N LYS A 23 12.36 -5.80 -0.54
CA LYS A 23 12.94 -5.77 0.82
C LYS A 23 14.07 -4.75 0.92
N ALA A 24 14.99 -4.75 -0.04
CA ALA A 24 16.11 -3.81 -0.05
C ALA A 24 15.64 -2.36 -0.16
N ALA A 25 14.66 -2.08 -1.02
CA ALA A 25 14.10 -0.74 -1.19
C ALA A 25 13.45 -0.23 0.10
N ILE A 26 12.65 -1.06 0.79
CA ILE A 26 11.96 -0.64 2.03
C ILE A 26 12.95 -0.50 3.19
N GLN A 27 13.96 -1.37 3.29
CA GLN A 27 15.00 -1.26 4.30
C GLN A 27 15.82 0.03 4.17
N SER A 28 15.92 0.60 2.97
CA SER A 28 16.57 1.92 2.77
C SER A 28 15.80 3.08 3.40
N ILE A 29 14.51 2.89 3.72
CA ILE A 29 13.65 3.88 4.35
C ILE A 29 13.78 3.76 5.87
N PRO A 30 14.09 4.86 6.60
CA PRO A 30 14.09 4.85 8.06
C PRO A 30 12.72 4.45 8.61
N GLU A 31 12.67 3.62 9.66
CA GLU A 31 11.43 3.10 10.25
C GLU A 31 10.43 4.21 10.61
N ALA A 32 10.90 5.32 11.17
CA ALA A 32 10.08 6.48 11.51
C ALA A 32 9.39 7.14 10.30
N LYS A 33 9.76 6.77 9.07
CA LYS A 33 9.20 7.28 7.81
C LYS A 33 8.42 6.22 7.03
N ARG A 34 8.23 5.03 7.59
CA ARG A 34 7.51 3.92 6.95
C ARG A 34 5.99 4.02 7.17
N VAL A 35 5.44 5.23 7.10
CA VAL A 35 4.00 5.48 7.20
C VAL A 35 3.49 5.93 5.84
N VAL A 36 2.53 5.19 5.31
CA VAL A 36 1.95 5.34 3.97
C VAL A 36 0.46 5.55 4.09
N ILE A 37 -0.08 6.47 3.30
CA ILE A 37 -1.53 6.72 3.26
C ILE A 37 -2.09 6.23 1.94
N THR A 38 -3.09 5.35 1.99
CA THR A 38 -3.79 4.78 0.83
C THR A 38 -5.27 5.15 0.82
N SER A 39 -5.95 4.91 -0.30
CA SER A 39 -7.39 5.16 -0.43
C SER A 39 -8.23 4.11 0.31
N HIS A 40 -7.79 2.85 0.34
CA HIS A 40 -8.44 1.76 1.05
C HIS A 40 -7.43 0.82 1.73
N ASP A 41 -7.90 0.08 2.74
CA ASP A 41 -7.10 -0.85 3.54
C ASP A 41 -6.88 -2.19 2.81
N ALA A 42 -5.96 -2.21 1.84
CA ALA A 42 -5.61 -3.40 1.05
C ALA A 42 -4.21 -3.96 1.32
N PHE A 43 -3.39 -3.25 2.09
CA PHE A 43 -1.95 -3.51 2.18
C PHE A 43 -1.52 -4.23 3.47
N GLY A 44 -2.46 -4.83 4.22
CA GLY A 44 -2.13 -5.51 5.49
C GLY A 44 -1.06 -6.61 5.38
N TYR A 45 -1.01 -7.37 4.28
CA TYR A 45 0.08 -8.34 4.05
C TYR A 45 1.44 -7.65 3.85
N PHE A 46 1.44 -6.49 3.19
CA PHE A 46 2.64 -5.69 2.91
C PHE A 46 3.14 -5.01 4.20
N GLU A 47 2.22 -4.51 5.02
CA GLU A 47 2.50 -4.00 6.37
C GLU A 47 3.21 -5.07 7.22
N HIS A 48 2.63 -6.26 7.30
CA HIS A 48 3.18 -7.35 8.10
C HIS A 48 4.55 -7.82 7.60
N GLU A 49 4.73 -7.99 6.29
CA GLU A 49 5.97 -8.53 5.72
C GLU A 49 7.14 -7.52 5.74
N TYR A 50 6.86 -6.23 5.57
CA TYR A 50 7.92 -5.22 5.38
C TYR A 50 7.99 -4.14 6.47
N GLY A 51 7.11 -4.19 7.48
CA GLY A 51 7.13 -3.24 8.60
C GLY A 51 6.79 -1.81 8.19
N LEU A 52 5.82 -1.67 7.29
CA LEU A 52 5.21 -0.41 6.90
C LEU A 52 3.88 -0.25 7.62
N THR A 53 3.48 0.97 7.92
CA THR A 53 2.15 1.29 8.46
C THR A 53 1.32 1.91 7.36
N PHE A 54 0.19 1.29 7.03
CA PHE A 54 -0.77 1.84 6.08
C PHE A 54 -1.94 2.49 6.82
N LEU A 55 -2.23 3.74 6.48
CA LEU A 55 -3.41 4.45 6.96
C LEU A 55 -4.37 4.61 5.78
N ALA A 56 -5.61 4.16 5.92
CA ALA A 56 -6.63 4.32 4.91
C ALA A 56 -7.92 4.91 5.50
N PRO A 57 -8.58 5.85 4.81
CA PRO A 57 -9.89 6.38 5.23
C PRO A 57 -11.01 5.37 4.98
N GLN A 58 -10.82 4.42 4.05
CA GLN A 58 -11.76 3.33 3.79
C GLN A 58 -11.24 1.99 4.28
N GLY A 59 -12.13 1.15 4.79
CA GLY A 59 -11.82 -0.25 5.12
C GLY A 59 -11.59 -1.12 3.87
N ILE A 60 -11.54 -2.43 4.07
CA ILE A 60 -11.21 -3.43 3.04
C ILE A 60 -12.23 -3.45 1.87
N SER A 61 -13.49 -3.09 2.12
CA SER A 61 -14.54 -3.01 1.09
C SER A 61 -14.61 -1.62 0.45
N THR A 62 -14.37 -1.54 -0.86
CA THR A 62 -14.46 -0.32 -1.69
C THR A 62 -15.90 0.09 -2.04
N ASP A 63 -16.92 -0.56 -1.46
CA ASP A 63 -18.33 -0.37 -1.82
C ASP A 63 -18.95 0.92 -1.25
N SER A 64 -18.21 1.71 -0.48
CA SER A 64 -18.72 2.93 0.14
C SER A 64 -17.74 4.07 -0.08
N GLU A 65 -18.13 5.10 -0.82
CA GLU A 65 -17.34 6.34 -0.94
C GLU A 65 -17.06 6.94 0.46
N PRO A 66 -15.87 7.52 0.71
CA PRO A 66 -15.54 8.03 2.02
C PRO A 66 -16.37 9.28 2.27
N SER A 67 -16.90 9.44 3.49
CA SER A 67 -17.61 10.67 3.83
C SER A 67 -16.64 11.85 3.90
N ALA A 68 -17.13 13.08 3.71
CA ALA A 68 -16.31 14.29 3.89
C ALA A 68 -15.67 14.37 5.29
N ALA A 69 -16.30 13.78 6.31
CA ALA A 69 -15.77 13.71 7.66
C ALA A 69 -14.57 12.75 7.77
N ASP A 70 -14.57 11.65 7.02
CA ASP A 70 -13.47 10.68 7.00
C ASP A 70 -12.25 11.25 6.27
N VAL A 71 -12.49 12.00 5.18
CA VAL A 71 -11.44 12.75 4.49
C VAL A 71 -10.83 13.82 5.40
N ALA A 72 -11.65 14.59 6.13
CA ALA A 72 -11.15 15.60 7.05
C ALA A 72 -10.29 15.00 8.19
N LYS A 73 -10.74 13.88 8.76
CA LYS A 73 -9.95 13.13 9.76
C LYS A 73 -8.64 12.62 9.18
N LEU A 74 -8.65 12.12 7.95
CA LEU A 74 -7.44 11.70 7.27
C LEU A 74 -6.46 12.86 7.10
N VAL A 75 -6.93 14.02 6.63
CA VAL A 75 -6.10 15.22 6.45
C VAL A 75 -5.48 15.70 7.77
N GLU A 76 -6.22 15.66 8.88
CA GLU A 76 -5.66 15.95 10.20
C GLU A 76 -4.63 14.90 10.63
N GLN A 77 -4.93 13.61 10.42
CA GLN A 77 -4.02 12.51 10.74
C GLN A 77 -2.71 12.61 9.94
N VAL A 78 -2.77 12.96 8.64
CA VAL A 78 -1.60 13.17 7.78
C VAL A 78 -0.71 14.27 8.35
N LYS A 79 -1.32 15.40 8.76
CA LYS A 79 -0.60 16.56 9.32
C LYS A 79 0.02 16.23 10.68
N HIS A 80 -0.66 15.41 11.48
CA HIS A 80 -0.21 15.01 12.80
C HIS A 80 0.90 13.95 12.74
N ASP A 81 0.75 12.94 11.90
CA ASP A 81 1.60 11.74 11.88
C ASP A 81 2.86 11.88 11.02
N LYS A 82 3.06 13.03 10.37
CA LYS A 82 4.21 13.29 9.47
C LYS A 82 4.39 12.18 8.42
N ALA A 83 3.28 11.70 7.86
CA ALA A 83 3.29 10.68 6.83
C ALA A 83 4.26 11.07 5.71
N SER A 84 5.15 10.14 5.32
CA SER A 84 6.23 10.44 4.39
C SER A 84 5.78 10.37 2.92
N ALA A 85 4.66 9.73 2.64
CA ALA A 85 4.06 9.67 1.31
C ALA A 85 2.55 9.40 1.36
N ILE A 86 1.83 9.99 0.40
CA ILE A 86 0.41 9.73 0.14
C ILE A 86 0.34 9.04 -1.22
N PHE A 87 -0.24 7.85 -1.26
CA PHE A 87 -0.48 7.10 -2.49
C PHE A 87 -1.98 7.03 -2.72
N VAL A 88 -2.45 7.84 -3.67
CA VAL A 88 -3.83 7.73 -4.13
C VAL A 88 -3.84 6.64 -5.20
N GLU A 89 -4.36 5.47 -4.84
CA GLU A 89 -4.63 4.46 -5.86
C GLU A 89 -5.65 5.00 -6.86
N ASN A 90 -5.52 4.56 -8.10
CA ASN A 90 -6.28 5.02 -9.24
C ASN A 90 -7.75 4.52 -9.16
N ILE A 91 -8.48 4.91 -8.11
CA ILE A 91 -9.91 4.73 -7.97
C ILE A 91 -10.53 5.94 -8.67
N THR A 92 -10.73 5.80 -9.98
CA THR A 92 -11.75 6.40 -10.87
C THR A 92 -12.62 7.59 -10.42
N ASN A 93 -12.15 8.53 -9.59
CA ASN A 93 -12.81 9.80 -9.31
C ASN A 93 -11.82 10.89 -8.83
N PRO A 94 -11.36 11.79 -9.72
CA PRO A 94 -10.41 12.87 -9.42
C PRO A 94 -10.85 13.86 -8.33
N ARG A 95 -12.14 13.88 -7.93
CA ARG A 95 -12.67 14.89 -7.00
C ARG A 95 -12.28 14.67 -5.53
N LEU A 96 -11.65 13.55 -5.19
CA LEU A 96 -11.25 13.25 -3.81
C LEU A 96 -9.82 13.75 -3.48
N ILE A 97 -9.11 14.33 -4.45
CA ILE A 97 -7.70 14.74 -4.32
C ILE A 97 -7.52 16.27 -4.32
N GLU A 98 -8.51 17.04 -4.80
CA GLU A 98 -8.47 18.52 -4.85
C GLU A 98 -8.93 19.20 -3.55
#